data_AF-A0A1X2GXE6-F1
#
_entry.id   AF-A0A1X2GXE6-F1
#
_cell.length_a   1.000
_cell.length_b   1.000
_cell.length_c   1.000
_cell.angle_alpha   90.00
_cell.angle_beta   90.00
_cell.angle_gamma   90.00
#
_symmetry.space_group_name_H-M   'P 1'
#
loop_
_entity.id
_entity.type
_entity.pdbx_description
1 polymer ?
#
loop_
_entity_poly.entity_id
_entity_poly.type
_entity_poly.pdbx_seq_one_letter_code
_entity_poly.pdbx_strand_id
1 'polypeptide(L)'
;MVLDVALDSLKQAAKICVWSKKAGKEAANQLWMYDNGYIINKHSGLVLDVQGGLLKSDTQIIQYKRKMTEDAHNQVWCYREDGIIYPRIDPNLVLDIRGNWTKPGTVVLLYERKFKDNDNQLWDLIPVDGSSKSSLLSVGDTLVDESDDDQDDDYSFSTASYAL
;
A
#
# COMPACT_ATOMS: atom_id res chain seq x y z
N MET A 1 -8.70 -12.78 4.60
CA MET A 1 -7.55 -12.96 3.68
C MET A 1 -6.74 -11.68 3.71
N VAL A 2 -5.50 -11.68 3.25
CA VAL A 2 -4.64 -10.48 3.17
C VAL A 2 -4.04 -10.34 1.77
N LEU A 3 -3.67 -9.12 1.40
CA LEU A 3 -2.98 -8.79 0.16
C LEU A 3 -1.59 -9.45 0.11
N ASP A 4 -1.32 -10.20 -0.95
CA ASP A 4 -0.14 -11.06 -1.10
C ASP A 4 0.47 -10.89 -2.50
N VAL A 5 1.80 -10.83 -2.57
CA VAL A 5 2.52 -10.98 -3.84
C VAL A 5 2.63 -12.47 -4.15
N ALA A 6 1.99 -12.88 -5.24
CA ALA A 6 1.87 -14.29 -5.60
C ALA A 6 3.22 -15.00 -5.69
N LEU A 7 3.28 -16.18 -5.08
CA LEU A 7 4.44 -17.08 -5.08
C LEU A 7 5.71 -16.47 -4.49
N ASP A 8 5.58 -15.51 -3.57
CA ASP A 8 6.74 -14.83 -2.93
C ASP A 8 7.68 -14.18 -3.96
N SER A 9 7.12 -13.74 -5.09
CA SER A 9 7.93 -13.31 -6.23
C SER A 9 8.62 -11.97 -5.96
N LEU A 10 9.91 -11.89 -6.30
CA LEU A 10 10.68 -10.65 -6.38
C LEU A 10 10.62 -9.98 -7.76
N LYS A 11 9.91 -10.59 -8.72
CA LYS A 11 9.90 -10.13 -10.11
C LYS A 11 8.83 -9.06 -10.33
N GLN A 12 9.14 -8.12 -11.22
CA GLN A 12 8.17 -7.20 -11.80
C GLN A 12 7.05 -7.99 -12.50
N ALA A 13 5.86 -7.39 -12.55
CA ALA A 13 4.64 -7.98 -13.11
C ALA A 13 4.16 -9.25 -12.40
N ALA A 14 4.69 -9.57 -11.20
CA ALA A 14 4.07 -10.57 -10.35
C ALA A 14 2.69 -10.09 -9.91
N LYS A 15 1.72 -11.00 -9.97
CA LYS A 15 0.32 -10.71 -9.66
C LYS A 15 0.15 -10.44 -8.17
N ILE A 16 -0.75 -9.52 -7.88
CA ILE A 16 -1.27 -9.36 -6.53
C ILE A 16 -2.53 -10.21 -6.38
N CYS A 17 -2.57 -10.97 -5.29
CA CYS A 17 -3.68 -11.83 -4.95
C CYS A 17 -4.03 -11.67 -3.47
N VAL A 18 -5.07 -12.38 -3.04
CA VAL A 18 -5.34 -12.57 -1.62
C VAL A 18 -4.89 -13.95 -1.18
N TRP A 19 -4.29 -14.02 0.00
CA TRP A 19 -3.83 -15.26 0.61
C TRP A 19 -4.21 -15.33 2.10
N SER A 20 -4.12 -16.52 2.70
CA SER A 20 -4.21 -16.67 4.14
C SER A 20 -3.06 -15.92 4.82
N LYS A 21 -3.33 -15.24 5.93
CA LYS A 21 -2.29 -14.50 6.67
C LYS A 21 -1.19 -15.46 7.13
N LYS A 22 0.06 -15.15 6.76
CA LYS A 22 1.27 -15.86 7.19
C LYS A 22 1.84 -15.20 8.45
N ALA A 23 2.74 -15.89 9.13
CA ALA A 23 3.41 -15.40 10.33
C ALA A 23 4.94 -15.44 10.18
N GLY A 24 5.63 -14.65 11.01
CA GLY A 24 7.09 -14.62 11.02
C GLY A 24 7.70 -14.15 9.69
N LYS A 25 8.82 -14.77 9.29
CA LYS A 25 9.57 -14.37 8.09
C LYS A 25 8.81 -14.62 6.79
N GLU A 26 7.91 -15.61 6.77
CA GLU A 26 7.13 -15.96 5.60
C GLU A 26 6.05 -14.92 5.27
N ALA A 27 5.76 -14.01 6.19
CA ALA A 27 4.77 -12.94 5.96
C ALA A 27 5.31 -11.79 5.11
N ALA A 28 6.61 -11.74 4.78
CA ALA A 28 7.22 -10.57 4.14
C ALA A 28 6.52 -10.14 2.84
N ASN A 29 6.03 -11.09 2.03
CA ASN A 29 5.30 -10.81 0.80
C ASN A 29 3.84 -10.35 1.01
N GLN A 30 3.39 -10.28 2.26
CA GLN A 30 2.08 -9.77 2.71
C GLN A 30 2.22 -8.48 3.53
N LEU A 31 3.44 -7.97 3.68
CA LEU A 31 3.71 -6.74 4.41
C LEU A 31 3.92 -5.59 3.44
N TRP A 32 3.23 -4.49 3.72
CA TRP A 32 3.17 -3.32 2.86
C TRP A 32 3.52 -2.07 3.66
N MET A 33 4.31 -1.19 3.06
CA MET A 33 4.59 0.15 3.58
C MET A 33 3.89 1.18 2.69
N TYR A 34 3.61 2.36 3.24
CA TYR A 34 3.07 3.47 2.48
C TYR A 34 4.05 4.64 2.53
N ASP A 35 4.47 5.11 1.36
CA ASP A 35 5.37 6.26 1.20
C ASP A 35 4.89 7.13 0.05
N ASN A 36 4.45 8.36 0.35
CA ASN A 36 4.10 9.37 -0.66
C ASN A 36 3.12 8.90 -1.76
N GLY A 37 2.19 8.01 -1.44
CA GLY A 37 1.24 7.44 -2.40
C GLY A 37 1.61 6.05 -2.91
N TYR A 38 2.85 5.61 -2.73
CA TYR A 38 3.28 4.29 -3.14
C TYR A 38 3.00 3.27 -2.04
N ILE A 39 2.31 2.20 -2.40
CA ILE A 39 2.15 1.02 -1.54
C ILE A 39 3.29 0.06 -1.91
N ILE A 40 4.27 -0.09 -1.03
CA ILE A 40 5.54 -0.79 -1.27
C ILE A 40 5.50 -2.15 -0.58
N ASN A 41 5.75 -3.23 -1.32
CA ASN A 41 5.90 -4.55 -0.72
C ASN A 41 7.24 -4.67 0.02
N LYS A 42 7.21 -5.15 1.26
CA LYS A 42 8.42 -5.27 2.10
C LYS A 42 9.40 -6.33 1.61
N HIS A 43 8.92 -7.40 0.99
CA HIS A 43 9.80 -8.46 0.49
C HIS A 43 10.55 -8.03 -0.78
N SER A 44 9.82 -7.48 -1.76
CA SER A 44 10.40 -7.16 -3.07
C SER A 44 10.92 -5.73 -3.20
N GLY A 45 10.46 -4.80 -2.37
CA GLY A 45 10.70 -3.36 -2.53
C GLY A 45 9.99 -2.76 -3.77
N LEU A 46 9.18 -3.56 -4.48
CA LEU A 46 8.37 -3.11 -5.62
C LEU A 46 7.06 -2.50 -5.14
N VAL A 47 6.44 -1.69 -5.99
CA VAL A 47 5.21 -0.96 -5.66
C VAL A 47 3.99 -1.59 -6.31
N LEU A 48 2.84 -1.40 -5.68
CA LEU A 48 1.53 -1.74 -6.23
C LEU A 48 1.27 -0.96 -7.53
N ASP A 49 0.91 -1.67 -8.59
CA ASP A 49 0.82 -1.13 -9.94
C ASP A 49 -0.40 -1.70 -10.69
N VAL A 50 -1.13 -0.83 -11.38
CA VAL A 50 -2.17 -1.24 -12.33
C VAL A 50 -1.49 -1.65 -13.65
N GLN A 51 -1.65 -2.93 -14.01
CA GLN A 51 -0.93 -3.53 -15.13
C GLN A 51 -1.09 -2.73 -16.42
N GLY A 52 0.04 -2.40 -17.05
CA GLY A 52 0.08 -1.68 -18.33
C GLY A 52 -0.36 -0.21 -18.23
N GLY A 53 -0.58 0.32 -17.03
CA GLY A 53 -1.06 1.69 -16.83
C GLY A 53 -2.51 1.92 -17.23
N LEU A 54 -3.26 0.84 -17.48
CA LEU A 54 -4.60 0.92 -18.04
C LEU A 54 -5.62 1.10 -16.91
N LEU A 55 -5.90 2.35 -16.56
CA LEU A 55 -6.84 2.73 -15.51
C LEU A 55 -8.29 2.50 -15.97
N LYS A 56 -8.70 1.24 -16.03
CA LYS A 56 -10.08 0.81 -16.31
C LYS A 56 -10.45 -0.36 -15.41
N SER A 57 -11.75 -0.57 -15.21
CA SER A 57 -12.29 -1.72 -14.50
C SER A 57 -11.84 -3.06 -15.09
N ASP A 58 -11.75 -4.09 -14.25
CA ASP A 58 -11.26 -5.44 -14.57
C ASP A 58 -9.79 -5.47 -15.04
N THR A 59 -8.98 -4.51 -14.60
CA THR A 59 -7.53 -4.52 -14.88
C THR A 59 -6.77 -5.20 -13.75
N GLN A 60 -5.82 -6.07 -14.09
CA GLN A 60 -5.02 -6.80 -13.11
C GLN A 60 -4.11 -5.86 -12.30
N ILE A 61 -4.03 -6.10 -10.99
CA ILE A 61 -3.03 -5.48 -10.12
C ILE A 61 -1.79 -6.36 -10.05
N ILE A 62 -0.63 -5.73 -10.17
CA ILE A 62 0.69 -6.35 -10.11
C ILE A 62 1.59 -5.56 -9.17
N GLN A 63 2.78 -6.09 -8.89
CA GLN A 63 3.89 -5.27 -8.41
C GLN A 63 4.80 -4.85 -9.58
N TYR A 64 5.36 -3.65 -9.51
CA TYR A 64 6.29 -3.17 -10.52
C TYR A 64 7.34 -2.22 -9.94
N LYS A 65 8.38 -1.93 -10.72
CA LYS A 65 9.39 -0.95 -10.32
C LYS A 65 8.73 0.43 -10.16
N ARG A 66 9.04 1.12 -9.05
CA ARG A 66 8.58 2.49 -8.79
C ARG A 66 8.99 3.42 -9.93
N LYS A 67 8.00 4.10 -10.52
CA LYS A 67 8.17 5.16 -11.52
C LYS A 67 8.34 6.49 -10.80
N MET A 68 9.29 7.30 -11.27
CA MET A 68 9.63 8.62 -10.69
C MET A 68 9.10 9.80 -11.51
N THR A 69 8.32 9.54 -12.56
CA THR A 69 7.80 10.54 -13.50
C THR A 69 6.34 10.85 -13.22
N GLU A 70 5.83 11.91 -13.85
CA GLU A 70 4.40 12.26 -13.83
C GLU A 70 3.52 11.08 -14.28
N ASP A 71 4.02 10.20 -15.15
CA ASP A 71 3.34 8.97 -15.61
C ASP A 71 3.17 7.87 -14.54
N ALA A 72 3.56 8.13 -13.28
CA ALA A 72 3.39 7.19 -12.17
C ALA A 72 1.94 7.04 -11.69
N HIS A 73 0.95 7.65 -12.37
CA HIS A 73 -0.46 7.63 -11.99
C HIS A 73 -1.03 6.23 -11.70
N ASN A 74 -0.50 5.19 -12.34
CA ASN A 74 -0.90 3.81 -12.14
C ASN A 74 -0.26 3.12 -10.90
N GLN A 75 0.54 3.85 -10.14
CA GLN A 75 1.27 3.40 -8.95
C GLN A 75 1.05 4.29 -7.71
N VAL A 76 0.25 5.35 -7.85
CA VAL A 76 -0.02 6.31 -6.77
C VAL A 76 -1.43 6.09 -6.25
N TRP A 77 -1.50 5.70 -5.00
CA TRP A 77 -2.71 5.24 -4.32
C TRP A 77 -3.05 6.14 -3.14
N CYS A 78 -4.34 6.19 -2.82
CA CYS A 78 -4.89 6.80 -1.63
C CYS A 78 -5.69 5.74 -0.86
N TYR A 79 -5.70 5.88 0.46
CA TYR A 79 -6.57 5.13 1.36
C TYR A 79 -7.58 6.08 1.97
N ARG A 80 -8.84 5.66 2.07
CA ARG A 80 -9.90 6.39 2.78
C ARG A 80 -10.24 5.67 4.08
N GLU A 81 -10.73 6.42 5.06
CA GLU A 81 -11.18 5.89 6.36
C GLU A 81 -12.30 4.84 6.25
N ASP A 82 -13.01 4.79 5.12
CA ASP A 82 -14.01 3.77 4.81
C ASP A 82 -13.42 2.46 4.27
N GLY A 83 -12.10 2.27 4.32
CA GLY A 83 -11.42 1.04 3.90
C GLY A 83 -11.14 0.95 2.40
N ILE A 84 -11.40 2.00 1.63
CA ILE A 84 -11.21 1.98 0.17
C ILE A 84 -9.77 2.36 -0.20
N ILE A 85 -9.12 1.52 -1.01
CA ILE A 85 -7.84 1.83 -1.68
C ILE A 85 -8.10 2.12 -3.15
N TYR A 86 -7.64 3.27 -3.65
CA TYR A 86 -7.95 3.76 -4.99
C TYR A 86 -6.76 4.51 -5.63
N PRO A 87 -6.63 4.53 -6.97
CA PRO A 87 -5.67 5.39 -7.64
C PRO A 87 -5.99 6.86 -7.36
N ARG A 88 -4.98 7.67 -7.03
CA ARG A 88 -5.16 9.10 -6.71
C ARG A 88 -5.91 9.87 -7.80
N ILE A 89 -5.73 9.47 -9.06
CA ILE A 89 -6.30 10.16 -10.23
C ILE A 89 -7.77 9.81 -10.49
N ASP A 90 -8.28 8.68 -10.00
CA ASP A 90 -9.68 8.28 -10.18
C ASP A 90 -10.23 7.51 -8.98
N PRO A 91 -10.96 8.16 -8.06
CA PRO A 91 -11.57 7.53 -6.89
C PRO A 91 -12.79 6.65 -7.21
N ASN A 92 -13.22 6.54 -8.47
CA ASN A 92 -14.27 5.62 -8.88
C ASN A 92 -13.74 4.22 -9.21
N LEU A 93 -12.41 4.05 -9.24
CA LEU A 93 -11.76 2.77 -9.41
C LEU A 93 -11.05 2.38 -8.10
N VAL A 94 -11.19 1.13 -7.67
CA VAL A 94 -10.74 0.66 -6.35
C VAL A 94 -10.09 -0.72 -6.44
N LEU A 95 -9.30 -1.09 -5.43
CA LEU A 95 -8.83 -2.47 -5.26
C LEU A 95 -10.00 -3.40 -4.94
N ASP A 96 -10.13 -4.47 -5.70
CA ASP A 96 -11.24 -5.42 -5.64
C ASP A 96 -10.74 -6.86 -5.67
N ILE A 97 -11.23 -7.70 -4.75
CA ILE A 97 -11.01 -9.15 -4.81
C ILE A 97 -11.99 -9.74 -5.82
N ARG A 98 -11.43 -10.33 -6.89
CA ARG A 98 -12.22 -10.84 -8.02
C ARG A 98 -13.36 -11.76 -7.55
N GLY A 99 -14.58 -11.38 -7.90
CA GLY A 99 -15.78 -12.18 -7.67
C GLY A 99 -16.16 -12.35 -6.19
N ASN A 100 -15.57 -11.56 -5.28
CA ASN A 100 -15.73 -11.75 -3.83
C ASN A 100 -15.32 -13.16 -3.36
N TRP A 101 -14.32 -13.77 -4.02
CA TRP A 101 -13.86 -15.10 -3.68
C TRP A 101 -12.80 -15.06 -2.58
N THR A 102 -12.92 -15.97 -1.61
CA THR A 102 -12.00 -16.11 -0.48
C THR A 102 -10.94 -17.19 -0.69
N LYS A 103 -10.89 -17.80 -1.87
CA LYS A 103 -9.90 -18.84 -2.19
C LYS A 103 -8.48 -18.25 -2.23
N PRO A 104 -7.48 -18.86 -1.58
CA PRO A 104 -6.09 -18.44 -1.70
C PRO A 104 -5.63 -18.37 -3.16
N GLY A 105 -4.98 -17.26 -3.51
CA GLY A 105 -4.52 -16.99 -4.88
C GLY A 105 -5.56 -16.32 -5.76
N THR A 106 -6.75 -15.98 -5.24
CA THR A 106 -7.71 -15.14 -5.96
C THR A 106 -7.06 -13.80 -6.27
N VAL A 107 -7.08 -13.41 -7.54
CA VAL A 107 -6.43 -12.18 -8.00
C VAL A 107 -7.15 -10.92 -7.51
N VAL A 108 -6.37 -9.88 -7.28
CA VAL A 108 -6.87 -8.52 -7.02
C VAL A 108 -6.86 -7.72 -8.32
N LEU A 109 -7.91 -6.95 -8.52
CA LEU A 109 -8.17 -6.14 -9.70
C LEU A 109 -8.33 -4.67 -9.32
N LEU A 110 -8.13 -3.81 -10.30
CA LEU A 110 -8.74 -2.50 -10.33
C LEU A 110 -10.18 -2.67 -10.84
N TYR A 111 -11.16 -2.18 -10.09
CA TYR A 111 -12.57 -2.35 -10.44
C TYR A 111 -13.38 -1.11 -10.11
N GLU A 112 -14.52 -0.95 -10.78
CA GLU A 112 -15.49 0.10 -10.46
C GLU A 112 -15.95 0.00 -9.00
N ARG A 113 -15.96 1.15 -8.32
CA ARG A 113 -16.41 1.24 -6.94
C ARG A 113 -17.87 0.83 -6.82
N LYS A 114 -18.14 -0.08 -5.91
CA LYS A 114 -19.49 -0.49 -5.52
C LYS A 114 -19.88 0.21 -4.21
N PHE A 115 -21.16 0.58 -4.11
CA PHE A 115 -21.74 1.21 -2.91
C PHE A 115 -22.68 0.27 -2.13
N LYS A 116 -22.87 -0.95 -2.63
CA LYS A 116 -23.63 -2.04 -2.01
C LYS A 116 -22.90 -3.35 -2.29
N ASP A 117 -22.99 -4.30 -1.36
CA ASP A 117 -22.36 -5.63 -1.48
C ASP A 117 -20.88 -5.52 -1.92
N ASN A 118 -20.15 -4.61 -1.26
CA ASN A 118 -18.81 -4.16 -1.63
C ASN A 118 -17.72 -4.61 -0.65
N ASP A 119 -18.00 -5.61 0.20
CA ASP A 119 -17.05 -6.14 1.18
C ASP A 119 -15.69 -6.54 0.55
N ASN A 120 -15.71 -7.01 -0.70
CA ASN A 120 -14.51 -7.36 -1.47
C ASN A 120 -13.68 -6.16 -1.94
N GLN A 121 -14.09 -4.93 -1.63
CA GLN A 121 -13.40 -3.68 -1.93
C GLN A 121 -12.96 -2.93 -0.66
N LEU A 122 -13.24 -3.49 0.52
CA LEU A 122 -12.89 -2.91 1.81
C LEU A 122 -11.64 -3.58 2.35
N TRP A 123 -10.68 -2.77 2.80
CA TRP A 123 -9.36 -3.19 3.25
C TRP A 123 -9.05 -2.56 4.60
N ASP A 124 -8.67 -3.41 5.56
CA ASP A 124 -8.24 -2.98 6.89
C ASP A 124 -6.72 -2.86 6.92
N LEU A 125 -6.21 -1.72 7.39
CA LEU A 125 -4.77 -1.57 7.65
C LEU A 125 -4.45 -2.20 9.00
N ILE A 126 -3.87 -3.40 9.02
CA ILE A 126 -3.48 -4.09 10.25
C ILE A 126 -2.00 -3.80 10.53
N PRO A 127 -1.66 -2.96 11.53
CA PRO A 127 -0.27 -2.70 11.88
C PRO A 127 0.42 -3.98 12.36
N VAL A 128 1.71 -4.13 12.04
CA VAL A 128 2.52 -5.24 12.56
C VAL A 128 3.46 -4.71 13.66
N ASP A 129 3.30 -5.26 14.86
CA ASP A 129 4.02 -4.86 16.08
C ASP A 129 5.55 -4.85 15.89
N GLY A 130 6.22 -3.86 16.50
CA GLY A 130 7.66 -3.59 16.33
C GLY A 130 7.98 -2.50 15.31
N SER A 131 6.97 -2.01 14.57
CA SER A 131 7.02 -0.69 13.95
C SER A 131 6.62 0.34 15.01
N SER A 132 7.60 0.74 15.83
CA SER A 132 7.39 1.79 16.82
C SER A 132 6.71 2.97 16.14
N LYS A 133 5.56 3.40 16.68
CA LYS A 133 5.24 4.83 16.63
C LYS A 133 6.45 5.49 17.27
N SER A 134 7.40 5.99 16.48
CA SER A 134 8.52 6.72 17.05
C SER A 134 7.90 7.84 17.87
N SER A 135 8.17 7.73 19.15
CA SER A 135 7.57 8.43 20.25
C SER A 135 7.81 9.92 20.14
N LEU A 136 6.71 10.69 20.16
CA LEU A 136 6.70 12.03 20.74
C LEU A 136 7.26 11.95 22.17
N LEU A 137 8.55 12.22 22.37
CA LEU A 137 9.11 12.57 23.68
C LEU A 137 10.22 13.62 23.55
N SER A 138 9.79 14.87 23.75
CA SER A 138 10.40 15.92 24.60
C SER A 138 11.89 16.24 24.46
N VAL A 139 12.18 17.46 23.98
CA VAL A 139 13.12 18.38 24.67
C VAL A 139 12.53 19.78 24.64
N GLY A 140 11.83 20.16 25.71
CA GLY A 140 11.34 21.51 25.92
C GLY A 140 11.76 21.99 27.30
N ASP A 141 13.07 22.13 27.53
CA ASP A 141 13.59 23.12 28.48
C ASP A 141 15.10 23.33 28.27
N THR A 142 15.49 24.20 27.34
CA THR A 142 16.73 24.97 27.47
C THR A 142 16.59 26.24 26.64
N LEU A 143 16.61 27.39 27.32
CA LEU A 143 16.72 28.71 26.71
C LEU A 143 18.08 28.82 26.01
N VAL A 144 18.08 28.93 24.68
CA VAL A 144 19.18 29.57 23.96
C VAL A 144 18.68 30.37 22.76
N ASP A 145 19.35 31.50 22.65
CA ASP A 145 19.22 32.71 21.84
C ASP A 145 19.24 32.50 20.32
N GLU A 146 18.85 33.56 19.62
CA GLU A 146 18.51 33.71 18.20
C GLU A 146 19.51 33.19 17.16
N SER A 147 18.94 32.84 15.99
CA SER A 147 19.33 33.20 14.61
C SER A 147 19.58 32.05 13.61
N ASP A 148 18.98 32.31 12.44
CA ASP A 148 19.17 31.77 11.09
C ASP A 148 18.40 30.52 10.64
N ASP A 149 17.60 30.78 9.59
CA ASP A 149 16.81 29.89 8.76
C ASP A 149 17.67 28.73 8.21
N ASP A 150 17.31 27.51 8.59
CA ASP A 150 17.33 26.35 7.71
C ASP A 150 16.31 25.35 8.28
N GLN A 151 15.12 25.35 7.68
CA GLN A 151 14.06 24.40 8.00
C GLN A 151 14.50 23.04 7.45
N ASP A 152 15.25 22.27 8.23
CA ASP A 152 15.42 20.84 8.00
C ASP A 152 14.03 20.20 8.06
N ASP A 153 13.48 19.87 6.89
CA ASP A 153 12.34 18.97 6.77
C ASP A 153 12.73 17.64 7.43
N ASP A 154 12.30 17.45 8.68
CA ASP A 154 12.34 16.16 9.38
C ASP A 154 11.46 15.17 8.61
N TYR A 155 12.04 14.58 7.57
CA TYR A 155 11.46 13.49 6.80
C TYR A 155 11.45 12.25 7.68
N SER A 156 10.46 12.18 8.57
CA SER A 156 10.13 10.96 9.30
C SER A 156 9.62 9.92 8.30
N PHE A 157 10.53 9.07 7.82
CA PHE A 157 10.16 7.89 7.04
C PHE A 157 9.39 6.95 7.96
N SER A 158 8.08 6.81 7.73
CA SER A 158 7.27 5.83 8.42
C SER A 158 7.78 4.43 8.05
N THR A 159 8.42 3.76 9.00
CA THR A 159 8.82 2.35 8.88
C THR A 159 7.66 1.38 9.14
N ALA A 160 6.45 1.92 9.31
CA ALA A 160 5.26 1.14 9.59
C ALA A 160 4.96 0.16 8.46
N SER A 161 4.84 -1.10 8.83
CA SER A 161 4.43 -2.18 7.94
C SER A 161 3.02 -2.62 8.31
N TYR A 162 2.17 -2.77 7.31
CA TYR A 162 0.78 -3.18 7.45
C TYR A 162 0.57 -4.50 6.73
N ALA A 163 -0.23 -5.38 7.31
CA ALA A 163 -0.97 -6.36 6.52
C ALA A 163 -2.24 -5.67 6.01
N LEU A 164 -2.46 -5.74 4.70
CA LEU A 164 -3.64 -5.21 4.02
C LEU A 164 -4.64 -6.32 3.76
#